data_AF-Q58030-F1
#
_entry.id   AF-Q58030-F1
#
_cell.length_a   1.000
_cell.length_b   1.000
_cell.length_c   1.000
_cell.angle_alpha   90.00
_cell.angle_beta   90.00
_cell.angle_gamma   90.00
#
_symmetry.space_group_name_H-M   'P 1'
#
loop_
_entity.id
_entity.type
_entity.pdbx_description
1 polymer ?
#
loop_
_entity_poly.entity_id
_entity_poly.type
_entity_poly.pdbx_seq_one_letter_code
_entity_poly.pdbx_strand_id
1 'polypeptide(L)'
;MELIEILLKKLNKNAVVTEIAKDKDPFKVLISTIISARTKDEVTEEVSKKLFKEIKDVDDLLNIDEEKLADLIYPAGFYKNKAKNLKKLAKILKENYNGKVPDSLEELLKLPGVGRKTANLVITLAFNKDGICVDTHVHRICNRWEIVDTETPEETEFELRKKLPKKYWKVINNLLVVFGREICSSKSKCDKCFKEIKEKCPYYEKIKHFENILKKFNFRKVSKNKIPNEKGTYILKIRLKEGKKIKFGKTERFFKKGYYFYIGSAFGNSMNLKNRIERHLKDDKKMHWHIDYLLKYGKIEEIYITNERVECEVANEFIKKFDFVENFGCSDCKCKSHLFYLKP
;
A
#
# COMPACT_ATOMS: atom_id res chain seq x y z
N MET A 1 -1.10 -16.53 -10.82
CA MET A 1 -0.01 -16.34 -11.81
C MET A 1 -0.49 -15.70 -13.10
N GLU A 2 -1.66 -16.09 -13.59
CA GLU A 2 -2.27 -15.53 -14.82
C GLU A 2 -2.30 -13.99 -14.89
N LEU A 3 -2.63 -13.30 -13.79
CA LEU A 3 -2.64 -11.83 -13.76
C LEU A 3 -1.28 -11.19 -14.11
N ILE A 4 -0.18 -11.85 -13.76
CA ILE A 4 1.19 -11.40 -14.09
C ILE A 4 1.44 -11.58 -15.59
N GLU A 5 1.02 -12.71 -16.16
CA GLU A 5 1.16 -12.99 -17.60
C GLU A 5 0.35 -12.02 -18.46
N ILE A 6 -0.86 -11.64 -18.01
CA ILE A 6 -1.65 -10.61 -18.68
C ILE A 6 -0.89 -9.28 -18.68
N LEU A 7 -0.34 -8.87 -17.53
CA LEU A 7 0.42 -7.63 -17.45
C LEU A 7 1.68 -7.66 -18.33
N LEU A 8 2.43 -8.77 -18.35
CA LEU A 8 3.61 -8.92 -19.20
C LEU A 8 3.30 -8.71 -20.69
N LYS A 9 2.10 -9.10 -21.13
CA LYS A 9 1.64 -8.91 -22.51
C LYS A 9 1.11 -7.49 -22.79
N LYS A 10 0.55 -6.82 -21.78
CA LYS A 10 -0.18 -5.54 -21.94
C LYS A 10 0.66 -4.32 -21.61
N LEU A 11 1.67 -4.45 -20.74
CA LEU A 11 2.54 -3.35 -20.35
C LEU A 11 3.81 -3.35 -21.19
N ASN A 12 4.09 -2.21 -21.82
CA ASN A 12 5.30 -1.97 -22.61
C ASN A 12 6.13 -0.79 -22.05
N LYS A 13 6.06 -0.59 -20.72
CA LYS A 13 6.76 0.48 -20.02
C LYS A 13 7.60 -0.09 -18.90
N ASN A 14 8.68 0.62 -18.60
CA ASN A 14 9.58 0.31 -17.50
C ASN A 14 9.49 1.38 -16.42
N ALA A 15 9.73 0.97 -15.17
CA ALA A 15 9.97 1.86 -14.06
C ALA A 15 11.30 2.61 -14.28
N VAL A 16 11.42 3.82 -13.71
CA VAL A 16 12.58 4.69 -13.94
C VAL A 16 13.94 4.04 -13.68
N VAL A 17 14.07 3.25 -12.59
CA VAL A 17 15.34 2.59 -12.26
C VAL A 17 15.67 1.49 -13.26
N THR A 18 14.66 0.78 -13.77
CA THR A 18 14.84 -0.22 -14.84
C THR A 18 15.34 0.43 -16.13
N GLU A 19 14.84 1.63 -16.47
CA GLU A 19 15.31 2.39 -17.63
C GLU A 19 16.76 2.85 -17.47
N ILE A 20 17.13 3.32 -16.27
CA ILE A 20 18.51 3.71 -15.95
C ILE A 20 19.45 2.50 -16.01
N ALA A 21 18.99 1.32 -15.58
CA ALA A 21 19.78 0.10 -15.51
C ALA A 21 20.07 -0.57 -16.86
N LYS A 22 19.75 0.05 -18.00
CA LYS A 22 19.94 -0.55 -19.33
C LYS A 22 21.41 -0.88 -19.63
N ASP A 23 22.35 -0.08 -19.13
CA ASP A 23 23.79 -0.35 -19.24
C ASP A 23 24.30 -1.38 -18.21
N LYS A 24 23.44 -1.82 -17.28
CA LYS A 24 23.70 -2.78 -16.21
C LYS A 24 24.84 -2.38 -15.28
N ASP A 25 25.16 -1.09 -15.17
CA ASP A 25 26.20 -0.59 -14.28
C ASP A 25 25.75 -0.68 -12.80
N PRO A 26 26.37 -1.54 -11.97
CA PRO A 26 25.98 -1.68 -10.56
C PRO A 26 26.04 -0.40 -9.75
N PHE A 27 27.01 0.48 -10.03
CA PHE A 27 27.17 1.75 -9.34
C PHE A 27 25.98 2.65 -9.66
N LYS A 28 25.67 2.87 -10.94
CA LYS A 28 24.53 3.70 -11.35
C LYS A 28 23.20 3.16 -10.82
N VAL A 29 22.99 1.84 -10.90
CA VAL A 29 21.76 1.21 -10.38
C VAL A 29 21.60 1.43 -8.89
N LEU A 30 22.67 1.26 -8.10
CA LEU A 30 22.65 1.46 -6.65
C LEU A 30 22.33 2.93 -6.30
N ILE A 31 23.04 3.87 -6.91
CA ILE A 31 22.87 5.31 -6.67
C ILE A 31 21.47 5.77 -7.07
N SER A 32 21.00 5.42 -8.27
CA SER A 32 19.65 5.77 -8.72
C SER A 32 18.55 5.15 -7.87
N THR A 33 18.76 3.96 -7.33
CA THR A 33 17.78 3.33 -6.43
C THR A 33 17.70 4.07 -5.09
N ILE A 34 18.82 4.53 -4.54
CA ILE A 34 18.85 5.37 -3.33
C ILE A 34 18.18 6.72 -3.60
N ILE A 35 18.46 7.35 -4.75
CA ILE A 35 17.82 8.60 -5.18
C ILE A 35 16.30 8.41 -5.36
N SER A 36 15.87 7.30 -5.95
CA SER A 36 14.46 6.97 -6.19
C SER A 36 13.64 6.86 -4.91
N ALA A 37 14.26 6.50 -3.78
CA ALA A 37 13.54 6.37 -2.51
C ALA A 37 12.79 7.68 -2.17
N ARG A 38 11.46 7.59 -2.02
CA ARG A 38 10.56 8.73 -1.75
C ARG A 38 10.74 9.91 -2.71
N THR A 39 11.05 9.64 -3.98
CA THR A 39 11.19 10.66 -5.04
C THR A 39 10.31 10.27 -6.22
N LYS A 40 9.77 11.26 -6.93
CA LYS A 40 8.99 11.01 -8.16
C LYS A 40 9.91 10.44 -9.25
N ASP A 41 9.35 9.74 -10.22
CA ASP A 41 10.17 9.06 -11.24
C ASP A 41 10.80 10.06 -12.19
N GLU A 42 10.02 11.06 -12.59
CA GLU A 42 10.46 12.13 -13.49
C GLU A 42 11.66 12.87 -12.87
N VAL A 43 11.58 13.14 -11.56
CA VAL A 43 12.67 13.74 -10.78
C VAL A 43 13.85 12.78 -10.64
N THR A 44 13.59 11.49 -10.41
CA THR A 44 14.67 10.48 -10.30
C THR A 44 15.45 10.37 -11.60
N GLU A 45 14.75 10.37 -12.74
CA GLU A 45 15.33 10.29 -14.07
C GLU A 45 16.19 11.53 -14.36
N GLU A 46 15.62 12.72 -14.17
CA GLU A 46 16.30 14.01 -14.36
C GLU A 46 17.56 14.11 -13.49
N VAL A 47 17.42 13.85 -12.18
CA VAL A 47 18.52 13.93 -11.22
C VAL A 47 19.60 12.89 -11.54
N SER A 48 19.23 11.65 -11.87
CA SER A 48 20.22 10.62 -12.21
C SER A 48 20.97 10.97 -13.49
N LYS A 49 20.28 11.48 -14.52
CA LYS A 49 20.92 11.94 -15.78
C LYS A 49 21.89 13.09 -15.54
N LYS A 50 21.54 14.05 -14.67
CA LYS A 50 22.45 15.16 -14.31
C LYS A 50 23.64 14.64 -13.51
N LEU A 51 23.38 13.84 -12.49
CA LEU A 51 24.41 13.31 -11.59
C LEU A 51 25.45 12.49 -12.34
N PHE A 52 25.05 11.55 -13.21
CA PHE A 52 25.98 10.67 -13.91
C PHE A 52 26.77 11.34 -15.06
N LYS A 53 26.53 12.62 -15.33
CA LYS A 53 27.46 13.43 -16.15
C LYS A 53 28.70 13.84 -15.37
N GLU A 54 28.55 14.08 -14.07
CA GLU A 54 29.63 14.53 -13.18
C GLU A 54 30.23 13.37 -12.36
N ILE A 55 29.42 12.39 -11.97
CA ILE A 55 29.81 11.27 -11.11
C ILE A 55 29.73 9.97 -11.89
N LYS A 56 30.87 9.46 -12.35
CA LYS A 56 30.94 8.23 -13.17
C LYS A 56 31.22 7.00 -12.32
N ASP A 57 31.92 7.15 -11.21
CA ASP A 57 32.30 6.05 -10.33
C ASP A 57 32.35 6.45 -8.84
N VAL A 58 32.82 5.53 -8.00
CA VAL A 58 32.95 5.71 -6.55
C VAL A 58 33.98 6.80 -6.20
N ASP A 59 35.02 6.97 -7.00
CA ASP A 59 36.08 7.96 -6.73
C ASP A 59 35.56 9.38 -7.00
N ASP A 60 34.81 9.59 -8.08
CA ASP A 60 34.11 10.87 -8.31
C ASP A 60 33.17 11.22 -7.15
N LEU A 61 32.41 10.24 -6.64
CA LEU A 61 31.49 10.43 -5.51
C LEU A 61 32.23 10.71 -4.19
N LEU A 62 33.45 10.17 -4.02
CA LEU A 62 34.32 10.47 -2.88
C LEU A 62 34.96 11.85 -2.98
N ASN A 63 35.26 12.33 -4.18
CA ASN A 63 35.97 13.59 -4.39
C ASN A 63 35.05 14.83 -4.41
N ILE A 64 33.76 14.68 -4.75
CA ILE A 64 32.81 15.79 -4.72
C ILE A 64 32.46 16.24 -3.29
N ASP A 65 32.40 17.54 -3.03
CA ASP A 65 31.94 18.08 -1.75
C ASP A 65 30.49 17.67 -1.44
N GLU A 66 30.18 17.41 -0.16
CA GLU A 66 28.83 16.99 0.25
C GLU A 66 27.77 18.06 -0.10
N GLU A 67 28.08 19.34 0.03
CA GLU A 67 27.19 20.44 -0.32
C GLU A 67 26.91 20.50 -1.83
N LYS A 68 27.97 20.42 -2.65
CA LYS A 68 27.83 20.36 -4.11
C LYS A 68 27.04 19.13 -4.55
N LEU A 69 27.28 17.97 -3.94
CA LEU A 69 26.50 16.77 -4.19
C LEU A 69 25.03 16.99 -3.81
N ALA A 70 24.74 17.59 -2.67
CA ALA A 70 23.38 17.93 -2.24
C ALA A 70 22.68 18.85 -3.25
N ASP A 71 23.38 19.83 -3.82
CA ASP A 71 22.86 20.72 -4.87
C ASP A 71 22.61 20.00 -6.20
N LEU A 72 23.46 19.03 -6.57
CA LEU A 72 23.24 18.20 -7.76
C LEU A 72 21.95 17.37 -7.65
N ILE A 73 21.65 16.87 -6.45
CA ILE A 73 20.47 16.03 -6.20
C ILE A 73 19.32 16.77 -5.48
N TYR A 74 19.37 18.10 -5.37
CA TYR A 74 18.39 18.92 -4.63
C TYR A 74 16.92 18.64 -4.97
N PRO A 75 16.55 18.38 -6.25
CA PRO A 75 15.15 18.13 -6.61
C PRO A 75 14.60 16.85 -5.96
N ALA A 76 15.47 15.91 -5.59
CA ALA A 76 15.08 14.66 -4.96
C ALA A 76 14.58 14.87 -3.52
N GLY A 77 13.60 14.06 -3.11
CA GLY A 77 13.11 14.12 -1.73
C GLY A 77 14.21 13.75 -0.73
N PHE A 78 14.32 14.46 0.40
CA PHE A 78 15.34 14.24 1.43
C PHE A 78 16.80 14.31 0.91
N TYR A 79 17.06 15.17 -0.08
CA TYR A 79 18.36 15.28 -0.76
C TYR A 79 19.55 15.45 0.19
N LYS A 80 19.45 16.27 1.26
CA LYS A 80 20.53 16.44 2.25
C LYS A 80 20.93 15.11 2.91
N ASN A 81 19.96 14.35 3.40
CA ASN A 81 20.22 13.03 3.98
C ASN A 81 20.76 12.04 2.94
N LYS A 82 20.31 12.13 1.68
CA LYS A 82 20.82 11.30 0.60
C LYS A 82 22.28 11.62 0.29
N ALA A 83 22.66 12.89 0.14
CA ALA A 83 24.04 13.29 -0.13
C ALA A 83 24.99 12.75 0.95
N LYS A 84 24.64 12.96 2.23
CA LYS A 84 25.39 12.39 3.36
C LYS A 84 25.51 10.86 3.30
N ASN A 85 24.42 10.16 2.97
CA ASN A 85 24.44 8.70 2.85
C ASN A 85 25.26 8.22 1.66
N LEU A 86 25.21 8.93 0.53
CA LEU A 86 25.99 8.64 -0.67
C LEU A 86 27.50 8.83 -0.43
N LYS A 87 27.91 9.87 0.30
CA LYS A 87 29.31 10.05 0.73
C LYS A 87 29.79 8.89 1.60
N LYS A 88 28.99 8.50 2.60
CA LYS A 88 29.31 7.34 3.47
C LYS A 88 29.36 6.03 2.68
N LEU A 89 28.43 5.85 1.74
CA LEU A 89 28.39 4.70 0.86
C LEU A 89 29.68 4.60 0.04
N ALA A 90 30.10 5.69 -0.61
CA ALA A 90 31.30 5.72 -1.43
C ALA A 90 32.55 5.36 -0.63
N LYS A 91 32.67 5.89 0.61
CA LYS A 91 33.74 5.55 1.54
C LYS A 91 33.79 4.05 1.84
N ILE A 92 32.65 3.45 2.23
CA ILE A 92 32.57 2.02 2.53
C ILE A 92 32.89 1.16 1.30
N LEU A 93 32.41 1.55 0.10
CA LEU A 93 32.72 0.84 -1.13
C LEU A 93 34.22 0.85 -1.43
N LYS A 94 34.90 1.99 -1.23
CA LYS A 94 36.34 2.10 -1.45
C LYS A 94 37.14 1.29 -0.45
N GLU A 95 36.82 1.41 0.84
CA GLU A 95 37.56 0.77 1.94
C GLU A 95 37.36 -0.75 1.99
N ASN A 96 36.12 -1.23 1.81
CA ASN A 96 35.78 -2.63 2.08
C ASN A 96 35.52 -3.47 0.82
N TYR A 97 35.29 -2.83 -0.33
CA TYR A 97 34.88 -3.51 -1.57
C TYR A 97 35.70 -3.06 -2.80
N ASN A 98 36.87 -2.47 -2.59
CA ASN A 98 37.78 -2.01 -3.65
C ASN A 98 37.08 -1.12 -4.71
N GLY A 99 36.16 -0.26 -4.26
CA GLY A 99 35.38 0.63 -5.12
C GLY A 99 34.30 -0.05 -5.96
N LYS A 100 33.99 -1.33 -5.72
CA LYS A 100 32.97 -2.09 -6.46
C LYS A 100 31.72 -2.32 -5.62
N VAL A 101 30.56 -2.26 -6.26
CA VAL A 101 29.30 -2.65 -5.62
C VAL A 101 29.28 -4.18 -5.44
N PRO A 102 29.03 -4.70 -4.22
CA PRO A 102 28.96 -6.14 -4.01
C PRO A 102 27.73 -6.75 -4.69
N ASP A 103 27.84 -8.01 -5.07
CA ASP A 103 26.85 -8.72 -5.89
C ASP A 103 26.04 -9.77 -5.10
N SER A 104 26.04 -9.66 -3.77
CA SER A 104 25.28 -10.49 -2.84
C SER A 104 24.31 -9.66 -2.01
N LEU A 105 23.15 -10.24 -1.68
CA LEU A 105 22.13 -9.56 -0.88
C LEU A 105 22.65 -9.20 0.52
N GLU A 106 23.42 -10.11 1.13
CA GLU A 106 23.98 -9.94 2.47
C GLU A 106 24.95 -8.75 2.54
N GLU A 107 25.89 -8.66 1.60
CA GLU A 107 26.85 -7.55 1.57
C GLU A 107 26.17 -6.21 1.24
N LEU A 108 25.21 -6.21 0.30
CA LEU A 108 24.46 -5.01 -0.03
C LEU A 108 23.68 -4.45 1.17
N LEU A 109 23.12 -5.31 2.03
CA LEU A 109 22.40 -4.88 3.23
C LEU A 109 23.29 -4.24 4.31
N LYS A 110 24.61 -4.45 4.24
CA LYS A 110 25.57 -3.78 5.14
C LYS A 110 25.83 -2.32 4.73
N LEU A 111 25.40 -1.91 3.53
CA LEU A 111 25.65 -0.58 2.98
C LEU A 111 24.66 0.47 3.51
N PRO A 112 25.11 1.71 3.77
CA PRO A 112 24.24 2.76 4.31
C PRO A 112 23.15 3.16 3.31
N GLY A 113 21.91 3.23 3.79
CA GLY A 113 20.75 3.57 2.95
C GLY A 113 20.25 2.42 2.07
N VAL A 114 20.83 1.22 2.18
CA VAL A 114 20.43 0.05 1.39
C VAL A 114 19.58 -0.89 2.25
N GLY A 115 18.28 -0.92 1.98
CA GLY A 115 17.36 -1.93 2.51
C GLY A 115 17.11 -3.06 1.52
N ARG A 116 16.32 -4.07 1.91
CA ARG A 116 16.00 -5.27 1.10
C ARG A 116 15.50 -4.94 -0.31
N LYS A 117 14.65 -3.92 -0.44
CA LYS A 117 14.15 -3.42 -1.74
C LYS A 117 15.32 -3.00 -2.63
N THR A 118 16.17 -2.11 -2.14
CA THR A 118 17.31 -1.57 -2.88
C THR A 118 18.28 -2.67 -3.26
N ALA A 119 18.64 -3.52 -2.30
CA ALA A 119 19.56 -4.62 -2.53
C ALA A 119 19.02 -5.60 -3.59
N ASN A 120 17.75 -6.02 -3.50
CA ASN A 120 17.15 -6.90 -4.51
C ASN A 120 17.13 -6.25 -5.90
N LEU A 121 16.86 -4.93 -6.03
CA LEU A 121 16.93 -4.28 -7.35
C LEU A 121 18.33 -4.30 -7.95
N VAL A 122 19.36 -4.03 -7.17
CA VAL A 122 20.75 -4.08 -7.64
C VAL A 122 21.09 -5.50 -8.11
N ILE A 123 20.76 -6.51 -7.31
CA ILE A 123 20.94 -7.93 -7.64
C ILE A 123 20.26 -8.30 -8.96
N THR A 124 19.02 -7.86 -9.17
CA THR A 124 18.26 -8.22 -10.38
C THR A 124 18.64 -7.41 -11.61
N LEU A 125 18.82 -6.09 -11.47
CA LEU A 125 18.98 -5.18 -12.61
C LEU A 125 20.43 -5.07 -13.06
N ALA A 126 21.39 -4.97 -12.12
CA ALA A 126 22.80 -4.85 -12.46
C ALA A 126 23.46 -6.23 -12.65
N PHE A 127 23.21 -7.16 -11.73
CA PHE A 127 23.87 -8.48 -11.76
C PHE A 127 23.05 -9.58 -12.45
N ASN A 128 21.82 -9.29 -12.91
CA ASN A 128 20.93 -10.24 -13.57
C ASN A 128 20.66 -11.54 -12.77
N LYS A 129 20.81 -11.49 -11.44
CA LYS A 129 20.61 -12.62 -10.52
C LYS A 129 19.15 -12.69 -10.05
N ASP A 130 18.77 -13.85 -9.55
CA ASP A 130 17.43 -14.10 -9.00
C ASP A 130 17.21 -13.31 -7.69
N GLY A 131 16.24 -12.40 -7.70
CA GLY A 131 15.82 -11.63 -6.53
C GLY A 131 14.38 -11.16 -6.68
N ILE A 132 13.67 -10.96 -5.57
CA ILE A 132 12.31 -10.42 -5.58
C ILE A 132 12.36 -9.08 -4.88
N CYS A 133 12.24 -7.99 -5.65
CA CYS A 133 12.12 -6.66 -5.09
C CYS A 133 10.66 -6.34 -4.78
N VAL A 134 10.32 -6.26 -3.49
CA VAL A 134 8.99 -5.82 -3.05
C VAL A 134 9.05 -4.39 -2.54
N ASP A 135 8.29 -3.52 -3.19
CA ASP A 135 8.00 -2.18 -2.70
C ASP A 135 6.52 -2.05 -2.30
N THR A 136 6.06 -0.83 -2.02
CA THR A 136 4.67 -0.61 -1.61
C THR A 136 3.65 -0.92 -2.71
N HIS A 137 4.04 -0.88 -4.00
CA HIS A 137 3.17 -1.24 -5.11
C HIS A 137 3.04 -2.76 -5.23
N VAL A 138 4.16 -3.48 -5.27
CA VAL A 138 4.20 -4.95 -5.28
C VAL A 138 3.43 -5.51 -4.09
N HIS A 139 3.75 -5.05 -2.88
CA HIS A 139 3.09 -5.48 -1.65
C HIS A 139 1.56 -5.30 -1.73
N ARG A 140 1.09 -4.10 -2.09
CA ARG A 140 -0.34 -3.80 -2.18
C ARG A 140 -1.02 -4.66 -3.24
N ILE A 141 -0.46 -4.74 -4.44
CA ILE A 141 -1.11 -5.46 -5.55
C ILE A 141 -1.15 -6.96 -5.28
N CYS A 142 -0.08 -7.55 -4.76
CA CYS A 142 -0.06 -8.98 -4.41
C CYS A 142 -1.07 -9.33 -3.32
N ASN A 143 -1.30 -8.43 -2.34
CA ASN A 143 -2.36 -8.61 -1.34
C ASN A 143 -3.77 -8.43 -1.93
N ARG A 144 -3.98 -7.43 -2.80
CA ARG A 144 -5.26 -7.24 -3.53
C ARG A 144 -5.62 -8.41 -4.44
N TRP A 145 -4.61 -9.07 -5.00
CA TRP A 145 -4.76 -10.26 -5.82
C TRP A 145 -4.79 -11.55 -5.02
N GLU A 146 -4.73 -11.47 -3.68
CA GLU A 146 -4.75 -12.62 -2.76
C GLU A 146 -3.69 -13.68 -3.08
N ILE A 147 -2.59 -13.25 -3.70
CA ILE A 147 -1.39 -14.10 -3.88
C ILE A 147 -0.73 -14.30 -2.51
N VAL A 148 -0.79 -13.27 -1.67
CA VAL A 148 -0.26 -13.24 -0.30
C VAL A 148 -1.29 -12.59 0.64
N ASP A 149 -1.19 -12.90 1.93
CA ASP A 149 -1.87 -12.18 3.02
C ASP A 149 -0.81 -11.78 4.04
N THR A 150 -0.18 -10.62 3.82
CA THR A 150 0.99 -10.14 4.58
C THR A 150 0.81 -8.67 4.98
N GLU A 151 1.42 -8.25 6.08
CA GLU A 151 1.30 -6.87 6.60
C GLU A 151 2.47 -5.97 6.17
N THR A 152 3.63 -6.57 5.83
CA THR A 152 4.83 -5.83 5.44
C THR A 152 5.36 -6.24 4.05
N PRO A 153 6.06 -5.32 3.33
CA PRO A 153 6.75 -5.68 2.09
C PRO A 153 7.76 -6.82 2.24
N GLU A 154 8.41 -6.92 3.40
CA GLU A 154 9.37 -7.99 3.68
C GLU A 154 8.69 -9.36 3.79
N GLU A 155 7.59 -9.47 4.53
CA GLU A 155 6.78 -10.69 4.57
C GLU A 155 6.31 -11.08 3.16
N THR A 156 5.86 -10.11 2.35
CA THR A 156 5.48 -10.36 0.96
C THR A 156 6.66 -10.90 0.15
N GLU A 157 7.89 -10.41 0.35
CA GLU A 157 9.07 -10.93 -0.35
C GLU A 157 9.24 -12.43 -0.08
N PHE A 158 9.23 -12.82 1.19
CA PHE A 158 9.41 -14.22 1.58
C PHE A 158 8.25 -15.12 1.11
N GLU A 159 7.01 -14.64 1.18
CA GLU A 159 5.86 -15.39 0.67
C GLU A 159 5.89 -15.55 -0.85
N LEU A 160 6.32 -14.52 -1.59
CA LEU A 160 6.50 -14.62 -3.03
C LEU A 160 7.62 -15.59 -3.39
N ARG A 161 8.73 -15.66 -2.63
CA ARG A 161 9.79 -16.66 -2.88
C ARG A 161 9.27 -18.11 -2.83
N LYS A 162 8.25 -18.37 -2.00
CA LYS A 162 7.61 -19.69 -1.87
C LYS A 162 6.62 -19.99 -3.01
N LYS A 163 5.90 -18.97 -3.49
CA LYS A 163 4.75 -19.15 -4.39
C LYS A 163 5.01 -18.77 -5.86
N LEU A 164 5.92 -17.83 -6.10
CA LEU A 164 6.17 -17.24 -7.41
C LEU A 164 7.22 -18.05 -8.17
N PRO A 165 6.93 -18.56 -9.38
CA PRO A 165 7.94 -19.19 -10.22
C PRO A 165 9.12 -18.25 -10.52
N LYS A 166 10.36 -18.79 -10.49
CA LYS A 166 11.61 -18.03 -10.68
C LYS A 166 11.62 -17.13 -11.91
N LYS A 167 10.97 -17.55 -13.01
CA LYS A 167 10.87 -16.77 -14.26
C LYS A 167 10.28 -15.36 -14.07
N TYR A 168 9.51 -15.11 -13.00
CA TYR A 168 8.95 -13.79 -12.72
C TYR A 168 9.75 -12.95 -11.73
N TRP A 169 10.74 -13.52 -11.03
CA TRP A 169 11.39 -12.86 -9.89
C TRP A 169 12.01 -11.51 -10.28
N LYS A 170 12.71 -11.48 -11.41
CA LYS A 170 13.38 -10.28 -11.93
C LYS A 170 12.43 -9.22 -12.51
N VAL A 171 11.24 -9.61 -12.97
CA VAL A 171 10.33 -8.72 -13.71
C VAL A 171 9.17 -8.21 -12.85
N ILE A 172 8.83 -8.90 -11.76
CA ILE A 172 7.64 -8.61 -10.96
C ILE A 172 7.63 -7.19 -10.40
N ASN A 173 8.78 -6.67 -9.99
CA ASN A 173 8.87 -5.31 -9.44
C ASN A 173 8.52 -4.27 -10.49
N ASN A 174 9.23 -4.27 -11.62
CA ASN A 174 9.00 -3.35 -12.73
C ASN A 174 7.53 -3.34 -13.15
N LEU A 175 6.97 -4.54 -13.34
CA LEU A 175 5.61 -4.74 -13.79
C LEU A 175 4.56 -4.13 -12.85
N LEU A 176 4.66 -4.44 -11.55
CA LEU A 176 3.67 -4.01 -10.56
C LEU A 176 3.88 -2.56 -10.12
N VAL A 177 5.10 -2.02 -10.22
CA VAL A 177 5.35 -0.59 -10.03
C VAL A 177 4.64 0.22 -11.11
N VAL A 178 4.86 -0.12 -12.38
CA VAL A 178 4.19 0.56 -13.51
C VAL A 178 2.67 0.43 -13.38
N PHE A 179 2.16 -0.79 -13.23
CA PHE A 179 0.73 -1.05 -13.07
C PHE A 179 0.13 -0.30 -11.87
N GLY A 180 0.84 -0.31 -10.73
CA GLY A 180 0.39 0.28 -9.49
C GLY A 180 0.42 1.81 -9.48
N ARG A 181 1.17 2.46 -10.36
CA ARG A 181 1.16 3.92 -10.51
C ARG A 181 0.04 4.37 -11.43
N GLU A 182 -0.09 3.70 -12.57
CA GLU A 182 -1.02 4.11 -13.62
C GLU A 182 -2.47 3.72 -13.28
N ILE A 183 -2.67 2.49 -12.79
CA ILE A 183 -3.99 1.84 -12.67
C ILE A 183 -4.28 1.44 -11.21
N CYS A 184 -3.50 0.52 -10.64
CA CYS A 184 -3.75 -0.09 -9.33
C CYS A 184 -3.11 0.70 -8.16
N SER A 185 -3.37 2.01 -8.14
CA SER A 185 -2.88 2.91 -7.09
C SER A 185 -3.62 2.72 -5.77
N SER A 186 -3.19 3.41 -4.70
CA SER A 186 -3.87 3.37 -3.40
C SER A 186 -5.38 3.67 -3.51
N LYS A 187 -5.75 4.66 -4.34
CA LYS A 187 -7.11 4.81 -4.88
C LYS A 187 -7.16 4.11 -6.23
N SER A 188 -7.63 2.87 -6.28
CA SER A 188 -7.60 2.07 -7.50
C SER A 188 -8.48 2.69 -8.59
N LYS A 189 -7.94 2.84 -9.79
CA LYS A 189 -8.66 3.27 -10.99
C LYS A 189 -9.15 2.04 -11.76
N CYS A 190 -10.01 1.25 -11.13
CA CYS A 190 -10.45 -0.05 -11.66
C CYS A 190 -11.21 0.08 -12.99
N ASP A 191 -11.81 1.24 -13.24
CA ASP A 191 -12.40 1.66 -14.50
C ASP A 191 -11.39 1.64 -15.66
N LYS A 192 -10.13 2.03 -15.38
CA LYS A 192 -9.02 2.04 -16.35
C LYS A 192 -8.23 0.74 -16.42
N CYS A 193 -8.65 -0.28 -15.68
CA CYS A 193 -7.95 -1.56 -15.62
C CYS A 193 -8.24 -2.42 -16.86
N PHE A 194 -7.26 -3.23 -17.26
CA PHE A 194 -7.44 -4.23 -18.31
C PHE A 194 -8.60 -5.16 -17.97
N LYS A 195 -9.48 -5.41 -18.94
CA LYS A 195 -10.70 -6.21 -18.76
C LYS A 195 -10.37 -7.59 -18.19
N GLU A 196 -9.32 -8.21 -18.72
CA GLU A 196 -8.84 -9.54 -18.37
C GLU A 196 -8.34 -9.64 -16.91
N ILE A 197 -7.78 -8.54 -16.38
CA ILE A 197 -7.40 -8.47 -14.97
C ILE A 197 -8.63 -8.22 -14.11
N LYS A 198 -9.48 -7.28 -14.52
CA LYS A 198 -10.66 -6.86 -13.78
C LYS A 198 -11.61 -8.04 -13.51
N GLU A 199 -11.83 -8.89 -14.49
CA GLU A 199 -12.68 -10.09 -14.38
C GLU A 199 -12.14 -11.14 -13.40
N LYS A 200 -10.84 -11.12 -13.11
CA LYS A 200 -10.14 -12.11 -12.28
C LYS A 200 -9.57 -11.54 -10.99
N CYS A 201 -9.84 -10.26 -10.69
CA CYS A 201 -9.25 -9.56 -9.56
C CYS A 201 -10.13 -9.67 -8.31
N PRO A 202 -9.70 -10.38 -7.24
CA PRO A 202 -10.48 -10.54 -6.02
C PRO A 202 -10.84 -9.21 -5.34
N TYR A 203 -9.89 -8.27 -5.33
CA TYR A 203 -10.16 -6.93 -4.79
C TYR A 203 -11.24 -6.19 -5.59
N TYR A 204 -11.22 -6.27 -6.92
CA TYR A 204 -12.26 -5.62 -7.74
C TYR A 204 -13.63 -6.29 -7.54
N GLU A 205 -13.66 -7.62 -7.41
CA GLU A 205 -14.88 -8.35 -7.10
C GLU A 205 -15.51 -7.85 -5.79
N LYS A 206 -14.71 -7.69 -4.73
CA LYS A 206 -15.18 -7.16 -3.43
C LYS A 206 -15.69 -5.71 -3.55
N ILE A 207 -15.00 -4.85 -4.31
CA ILE A 207 -15.46 -3.47 -4.57
C ILE A 207 -16.79 -3.47 -5.32
N LYS A 208 -16.92 -4.26 -6.38
CA LYS A 208 -18.17 -4.39 -7.15
C LYS A 208 -19.31 -4.95 -6.28
N HIS A 209 -19.01 -5.91 -5.41
CA HIS A 209 -19.98 -6.45 -4.46
C HIS A 209 -20.46 -5.37 -3.49
N PHE A 210 -19.56 -4.55 -2.95
CA PHE A 210 -19.94 -3.40 -2.12
C PHE A 210 -20.82 -2.40 -2.88
N GLU A 211 -20.48 -2.05 -4.13
CA GLU A 211 -21.32 -1.18 -4.97
C GLU A 211 -22.71 -1.78 -5.22
N ASN A 212 -22.81 -3.09 -5.40
CA ASN A 212 -24.09 -3.79 -5.56
C ASN A 212 -24.92 -3.75 -4.27
N ILE A 213 -24.30 -3.91 -3.09
CA ILE A 213 -24.98 -3.73 -1.79
C ILE A 213 -25.55 -2.32 -1.69
N LEU A 214 -24.75 -1.30 -2.01
CA LEU A 214 -25.21 0.09 -1.94
C LEU A 214 -26.43 0.33 -2.83
N LYS A 215 -26.42 -0.18 -4.07
CA LYS A 215 -27.55 -0.07 -5.00
C LYS A 215 -28.77 -0.87 -4.53
N LYS A 216 -28.57 -2.11 -4.09
CA LYS A 216 -29.64 -3.03 -3.67
C LYS A 216 -30.49 -2.46 -2.52
N PHE A 217 -29.87 -1.73 -1.60
CA PHE A 217 -30.50 -1.20 -0.39
C PHE A 217 -30.60 0.34 -0.37
N ASN A 218 -30.53 0.96 -1.55
CA ASN A 218 -30.71 2.42 -1.75
C ASN A 218 -29.80 3.29 -0.86
N PHE A 219 -28.56 2.87 -0.64
CA PHE A 219 -27.59 3.68 0.09
C PHE A 219 -27.10 4.85 -0.77
N ARG A 220 -27.12 6.05 -0.17
CA ARG A 220 -26.46 7.24 -0.72
C ARG A 220 -25.28 7.66 0.14
N LYS A 221 -24.21 8.11 -0.51
CA LYS A 221 -23.05 8.69 0.18
C LYS A 221 -23.39 10.10 0.66
N VAL A 222 -23.07 10.42 1.91
CA VAL A 222 -23.27 11.76 2.51
C VAL A 222 -21.97 12.34 3.04
N SER A 223 -21.88 13.66 3.10
CA SER A 223 -20.78 14.34 3.79
C SER A 223 -21.06 14.42 5.29
N LYS A 224 -20.00 14.58 6.09
CA LYS A 224 -20.10 14.72 7.56
C LYS A 224 -20.99 15.88 8.00
N ASN A 225 -21.16 16.90 7.16
CA ASN A 225 -21.94 18.11 7.47
C ASN A 225 -23.38 18.06 6.94
N LYS A 226 -23.76 16.98 6.24
CA LYS A 226 -25.08 16.82 5.58
C LYS A 226 -25.77 15.52 6.00
N ILE A 227 -25.60 15.12 7.26
CA ILE A 227 -26.26 13.94 7.81
C ILE A 227 -27.71 14.30 8.18
N PRO A 228 -28.73 13.59 7.67
CA PRO A 228 -30.13 13.96 7.88
C PRO A 228 -30.64 13.58 9.28
N ASN A 229 -31.66 14.31 9.73
CA ASN A 229 -32.43 14.02 10.95
C ASN A 229 -33.51 12.95 10.70
N GLU A 230 -33.13 11.85 10.05
CA GLU A 230 -34.03 10.77 9.65
C GLU A 230 -33.63 9.45 10.32
N LYS A 231 -34.56 8.51 10.46
CA LYS A 231 -34.23 7.14 10.89
C LYS A 231 -33.65 6.38 9.69
N GLY A 232 -32.73 5.46 9.95
CA GLY A 232 -32.12 4.70 8.87
C GLY A 232 -30.99 3.78 9.27
N THR A 233 -30.45 3.08 8.28
CA THR A 233 -29.24 2.27 8.37
C THR A 233 -28.07 3.05 7.79
N TYR A 234 -26.86 2.85 8.33
CA TYR A 234 -25.66 3.51 7.85
C TYR A 234 -24.47 2.56 7.75
N ILE A 235 -23.55 2.87 6.84
CA ILE A 235 -22.26 2.20 6.70
C ILE A 235 -21.17 3.26 6.89
N LEU A 236 -20.27 3.03 7.84
CA LEU A 236 -19.07 3.82 8.03
C LEU A 236 -17.89 3.08 7.41
N LYS A 237 -17.27 3.67 6.39
CA LYS A 237 -15.99 3.19 5.86
C LYS A 237 -14.86 3.83 6.64
N ILE A 238 -14.18 3.02 7.42
CA ILE A 238 -13.14 3.42 8.37
C ILE A 238 -11.81 2.92 7.83
N ARG A 239 -10.81 3.79 7.81
CA ARG A 239 -9.45 3.42 7.44
C ARG A 239 -8.57 3.29 8.67
N LEU A 240 -7.94 2.13 8.81
CA LEU A 240 -6.87 1.89 9.77
C LEU A 240 -5.52 1.91 9.04
N LYS A 241 -4.64 2.84 9.41
CA LYS A 241 -3.37 3.10 8.68
C LYS A 241 -2.27 2.07 8.97
N GLU A 242 -2.34 1.43 10.13
CA GLU A 242 -1.37 0.45 10.65
C GLU A 242 -2.09 -0.62 11.45
N GLY A 243 -1.47 -1.79 11.61
CA GLY A 243 -2.03 -2.85 12.45
C GLY A 243 -2.06 -2.42 13.93
N LYS A 244 -3.14 -2.71 14.64
CA LYS A 244 -3.30 -2.31 16.05
C LYS A 244 -3.97 -3.38 16.89
N LYS A 245 -3.43 -3.65 18.07
CA LYS A 245 -4.13 -4.42 19.11
C LYS A 245 -5.12 -3.49 19.82
N ILE A 246 -6.40 -3.84 19.82
CA ILE A 246 -7.48 -3.02 20.37
C ILE A 246 -8.29 -3.88 21.34
N LYS A 247 -8.39 -3.40 22.58
CA LYS A 247 -9.28 -3.94 23.61
C LYS A 247 -10.62 -3.22 23.54
N PHE A 248 -11.71 -3.97 23.37
CA PHE A 248 -13.08 -3.47 23.33
C PHE A 248 -13.97 -4.41 24.17
N GLY A 249 -14.62 -3.87 25.20
CA GLY A 249 -15.31 -4.68 26.20
C GLY A 249 -14.35 -5.62 26.94
N LYS A 250 -14.67 -6.91 27.00
CA LYS A 250 -13.82 -7.96 27.59
C LYS A 250 -12.84 -8.59 26.58
N THR A 251 -12.93 -8.21 25.31
CA THR A 251 -12.20 -8.85 24.21
C THR A 251 -11.04 -7.97 23.77
N GLU A 252 -9.92 -8.60 23.42
CA GLU A 252 -8.79 -7.95 22.77
C GLU A 252 -8.51 -8.64 21.44
N ARG A 253 -8.36 -7.87 20.36
CA ARG A 253 -8.05 -8.41 19.03
C ARG A 253 -7.02 -7.55 18.31
N PHE A 254 -6.28 -8.17 17.40
CA PHE A 254 -5.43 -7.47 16.45
C PHE A 254 -6.23 -7.11 15.20
N PHE A 255 -6.32 -5.81 14.90
CA PHE A 255 -6.94 -5.28 13.70
C PHE A 255 -5.83 -5.01 12.67
N LYS A 256 -5.88 -5.71 11.54
CA LYS A 256 -4.97 -5.51 10.41
C LYS A 256 -5.15 -4.12 9.79
N LYS A 257 -4.10 -3.61 9.14
CA LYS A 257 -4.19 -2.38 8.34
C LYS A 257 -5.20 -2.57 7.20
N GLY A 258 -6.04 -1.57 6.93
CA GLY A 258 -6.97 -1.63 5.80
C GLY A 258 -8.23 -0.80 5.97
N TYR A 259 -9.27 -1.19 5.23
CA TYR A 259 -10.59 -0.60 5.30
C TYR A 259 -11.51 -1.50 6.12
N TYR A 260 -12.26 -0.88 7.01
CA TYR A 260 -13.30 -1.51 7.80
C TYR A 260 -14.65 -0.89 7.44
N PHE A 261 -15.67 -1.71 7.27
CA PHE A 261 -17.04 -1.29 7.00
C PHE A 261 -17.87 -1.64 8.21
N TYR A 262 -18.25 -0.61 8.99
CA TYR A 262 -19.13 -0.77 10.13
C TYR A 262 -20.56 -0.46 9.74
N ILE A 263 -21.45 -1.42 9.92
CA ILE A 263 -22.88 -1.27 9.67
C ILE A 263 -23.55 -0.94 11.00
N GLY A 264 -24.44 0.04 10.99
CA GLY A 264 -25.21 0.39 12.17
C GLY A 264 -26.61 0.88 11.81
N SER A 265 -27.50 0.91 12.79
CA SER A 265 -28.85 1.44 12.61
C SER A 265 -29.22 2.56 13.59
N ALA A 266 -30.07 3.47 13.16
CA ALA A 266 -30.56 4.62 13.93
C ALA A 266 -32.08 4.60 14.04
N PHE A 267 -32.65 3.49 14.53
CA PHE A 267 -34.10 3.30 14.70
C PHE A 267 -34.61 3.38 16.15
N GLY A 268 -33.71 3.54 17.13
CA GLY A 268 -34.09 3.65 18.55
C GLY A 268 -34.93 4.90 18.87
N ASN A 269 -35.55 4.91 20.04
CA ASN A 269 -36.32 6.07 20.52
C ASN A 269 -35.42 7.31 20.63
N SER A 270 -35.92 8.46 20.16
CA SER A 270 -35.18 9.75 20.10
C SER A 270 -33.85 9.70 19.32
N MET A 271 -33.62 8.66 18.52
CA MET A 271 -32.40 8.48 17.73
C MET A 271 -32.69 8.67 16.23
N ASN A 272 -31.78 9.35 15.55
CA ASN A 272 -31.76 9.50 14.10
C ASN A 272 -30.31 9.34 13.58
N LEU A 273 -30.17 9.27 12.26
CA LEU A 273 -28.88 9.12 11.58
C LEU A 273 -27.89 10.20 12.00
N LYS A 274 -28.31 11.47 12.08
CA LYS A 274 -27.49 12.59 12.53
C LYS A 274 -26.91 12.33 13.92
N ASN A 275 -27.77 12.13 14.91
CA ASN A 275 -27.38 11.90 16.30
C ASN A 275 -26.38 10.74 16.43
N ARG A 276 -26.64 9.62 15.74
CA ARG A 276 -25.80 8.41 15.85
C ARG A 276 -24.47 8.56 15.13
N ILE A 277 -24.45 9.12 13.92
CA ILE A 277 -23.22 9.28 13.13
C ILE A 277 -22.35 10.42 13.68
N GLU A 278 -22.95 11.54 14.11
CA GLU A 278 -22.20 12.62 14.76
C GLU A 278 -21.55 12.16 16.07
N ARG A 279 -22.21 11.28 16.84
CA ARG A 279 -21.58 10.62 17.99
C ARG A 279 -20.33 9.83 17.57
N HIS A 280 -20.39 9.06 16.49
CA HIS A 280 -19.21 8.32 15.98
C HIS A 280 -18.09 9.27 15.55
N LEU A 281 -18.42 10.45 15.02
CA LEU A 281 -17.46 11.45 14.56
C LEU A 281 -16.78 12.26 15.67
N LYS A 282 -17.34 12.32 16.89
CA LYS A 282 -16.73 13.02 18.02
C LYS A 282 -15.49 12.29 18.54
N ASP A 283 -14.39 13.02 18.71
CA ASP A 283 -13.14 12.49 19.28
C ASP A 283 -13.25 12.32 20.81
N ASP A 284 -13.78 13.34 21.50
CA ASP A 284 -14.00 13.29 22.94
C ASP A 284 -15.41 12.77 23.27
N LYS A 285 -15.49 11.51 23.69
CA LYS A 285 -16.72 10.85 24.10
C LYS A 285 -16.47 9.73 25.09
N LYS A 286 -17.45 9.50 25.95
CA LYS A 286 -17.49 8.28 26.78
C LYS A 286 -17.57 7.05 25.87
N MET A 287 -16.59 6.16 26.03
CA MET A 287 -16.52 4.87 25.36
C MET A 287 -17.70 4.01 25.75
N HIS A 288 -18.49 3.59 24.77
CA HIS A 288 -19.71 2.82 25.03
C HIS A 288 -19.87 1.65 24.07
N TRP A 289 -19.76 1.90 22.76
CA TRP A 289 -19.90 0.87 21.73
C TRP A 289 -18.54 0.31 21.29
N HIS A 290 -18.50 -0.95 20.84
CA HIS A 290 -17.25 -1.57 20.34
C HIS A 290 -16.56 -0.71 19.26
N ILE A 291 -17.35 -0.08 18.40
CA ILE A 291 -16.86 0.80 17.34
C ILE A 291 -16.13 2.04 17.87
N ASP A 292 -16.47 2.54 19.06
CA ASP A 292 -15.78 3.70 19.67
C ASP A 292 -14.29 3.38 19.85
N TYR A 293 -13.95 2.14 20.24
CA TYR A 293 -12.57 1.69 20.48
C TYR A 293 -11.75 1.59 19.19
N LEU A 294 -12.38 1.17 18.09
CA LEU A 294 -11.74 1.16 16.78
C LEU A 294 -11.49 2.59 16.27
N LEU A 295 -12.45 3.49 16.48
CA LEU A 295 -12.38 4.88 16.02
C LEU A 295 -11.33 5.73 16.74
N LYS A 296 -10.77 5.27 17.87
CA LYS A 296 -9.55 5.88 18.46
C LYS A 296 -8.34 5.83 17.54
N TYR A 297 -8.29 4.84 16.64
CA TYR A 297 -7.15 4.59 15.76
C TYR A 297 -7.53 4.67 14.27
N GLY A 298 -8.81 4.43 13.96
CA GLY A 298 -9.35 4.47 12.62
C GLY A 298 -10.00 5.81 12.28
N LYS A 299 -9.92 6.21 11.00
CA LYS A 299 -10.57 7.43 10.49
C LYS A 299 -11.76 7.09 9.61
N ILE A 300 -12.94 7.61 9.91
CA ILE A 300 -14.10 7.55 9.00
C ILE A 300 -13.80 8.40 7.75
N GLU A 301 -13.65 7.72 6.60
CA GLU A 301 -13.40 8.34 5.30
C GLU A 301 -14.69 8.55 4.50
N GLU A 302 -15.65 7.62 4.58
CA GLU A 302 -16.91 7.69 3.83
C GLU A 302 -18.09 7.25 4.70
N ILE A 303 -19.24 7.87 4.49
CA ILE A 303 -20.49 7.61 5.20
C ILE A 303 -21.56 7.36 4.14
N TYR A 304 -22.24 6.23 4.27
CA TYR A 304 -23.38 5.86 3.42
C TYR A 304 -24.60 5.68 4.31
N ILE A 305 -25.75 6.14 3.85
CA ILE A 305 -27.02 6.04 4.59
C ILE A 305 -28.14 5.56 3.68
N THR A 306 -29.12 4.89 4.28
CA THR A 306 -30.41 4.57 3.68
C THR A 306 -31.50 4.74 4.75
N ASN A 307 -32.71 5.06 4.34
CA ASN A 307 -33.86 5.15 5.27
C ASN A 307 -34.48 3.77 5.54
N GLU A 308 -33.99 2.73 4.87
CA GLU A 308 -34.43 1.36 5.04
C GLU A 308 -33.90 0.73 6.34
N ARG A 309 -34.70 -0.14 6.95
CA ARG A 309 -34.33 -0.96 8.11
C ARG A 309 -33.72 -2.27 7.63
N VAL A 310 -32.45 -2.23 7.23
CA VAL A 310 -31.78 -3.31 6.51
C VAL A 310 -30.41 -3.68 7.10
N GLU A 311 -30.15 -3.31 8.36
CA GLU A 311 -28.85 -3.52 9.02
C GLU A 311 -28.37 -4.98 8.96
N CYS A 312 -29.25 -5.93 9.27
CA CYS A 312 -28.92 -7.36 9.30
C CYS A 312 -28.78 -7.94 7.89
N GLU A 313 -29.63 -7.50 6.96
CA GLU A 313 -29.63 -7.89 5.55
C GLU A 313 -28.34 -7.45 4.86
N VAL A 314 -27.92 -6.20 5.11
CA VAL A 314 -26.65 -5.66 4.60
C VAL A 314 -25.48 -6.43 5.22
N ALA A 315 -25.50 -6.71 6.52
CA ALA A 315 -24.45 -7.51 7.17
C ALA A 315 -24.31 -8.89 6.54
N ASN A 316 -25.44 -9.57 6.27
CA ASN A 316 -25.46 -10.85 5.59
C ASN A 316 -24.92 -10.79 4.16
N GLU A 317 -25.14 -9.70 3.42
CA GLU A 317 -24.51 -9.52 2.11
C GLU A 317 -22.99 -9.32 2.21
N PHE A 318 -22.49 -8.55 3.19
CA PHE A 318 -21.06 -8.37 3.37
C PHE A 318 -20.32 -9.69 3.69
N ILE A 319 -20.89 -10.55 4.55
CA ILE A 319 -20.29 -11.86 4.93
C ILE A 319 -19.95 -12.72 3.71
N LYS A 320 -20.68 -12.58 2.60
CA LYS A 320 -20.47 -13.41 1.39
C LYS A 320 -19.12 -13.17 0.72
N LYS A 321 -18.49 -12.01 0.91
CA LYS A 321 -17.27 -11.61 0.18
C LYS A 321 -16.22 -10.91 1.04
N PHE A 322 -16.57 -10.43 2.22
CA PHE A 322 -15.64 -9.70 3.09
C PHE A 322 -15.27 -10.53 4.31
N ASP A 323 -14.02 -10.41 4.74
CA ASP A 323 -13.62 -10.88 6.06
C ASP A 323 -14.36 -10.07 7.13
N PHE A 324 -14.52 -10.62 8.33
CA PHE A 324 -15.27 -9.93 9.39
C PHE A 324 -14.67 -10.16 10.77
N VAL A 325 -14.97 -9.24 11.68
CA VAL A 325 -14.58 -9.35 13.09
C VAL A 325 -15.75 -9.97 13.84
N GLU A 326 -15.67 -11.26 14.15
CA GLU A 326 -16.73 -12.00 14.82
C GLU A 326 -17.24 -11.30 16.09
N ASN A 327 -18.56 -11.33 16.33
CA ASN A 327 -19.23 -10.75 17.49
C ASN A 327 -19.01 -9.23 17.67
N PHE A 328 -18.62 -8.51 16.60
CA PHE A 328 -18.40 -7.06 16.66
C PHE A 328 -19.69 -6.30 16.31
N GLY A 329 -20.23 -5.56 17.27
CA GLY A 329 -21.34 -4.61 17.05
C GLY A 329 -22.71 -5.26 16.81
N CYS A 330 -22.88 -6.54 17.14
CA CYS A 330 -24.09 -7.32 16.89
C CYS A 330 -24.67 -7.97 18.17
N SER A 331 -24.47 -7.36 19.35
CA SER A 331 -24.94 -7.92 20.63
C SER A 331 -26.46 -8.01 20.77
N ASP A 332 -27.19 -7.25 19.97
CA ASP A 332 -28.65 -7.10 19.95
C ASP A 332 -29.31 -7.84 18.77
N CYS A 333 -28.55 -8.61 17.99
CA CYS A 333 -29.08 -9.38 16.86
C CYS A 333 -28.35 -10.73 16.69
N LYS A 334 -28.78 -11.54 15.72
CA LYS A 334 -28.19 -12.86 15.43
C LYS A 334 -27.07 -12.81 14.37
N CYS A 335 -26.62 -11.62 13.97
CA CYS A 335 -25.57 -11.48 12.96
C CYS A 335 -24.21 -11.94 13.50
N LYS A 336 -23.38 -12.52 12.63
CA LYS A 336 -22.00 -12.91 12.99
C LYS A 336 -21.11 -11.70 13.29
N SER A 337 -21.37 -10.58 12.63
CA SER A 337 -20.62 -9.33 12.78
C SER A 337 -21.35 -8.19 12.08
N HIS A 338 -21.14 -6.96 12.56
CA HIS A 338 -21.44 -5.72 11.85
C HIS A 338 -20.17 -4.96 11.43
N LEU A 339 -18.99 -5.58 11.53
CA LEU A 339 -17.70 -4.99 11.14
C LEU A 339 -16.96 -5.90 10.16
N PHE A 340 -16.84 -5.41 8.92
CA PHE A 340 -16.23 -6.13 7.81
C PHE A 340 -14.89 -5.52 7.43
N TYR A 341 -13.98 -6.32 6.90
CA TYR A 341 -12.60 -5.95 6.58
C TYR A 341 -12.31 -6.14 5.09
N LEU A 342 -11.59 -5.17 4.53
CA LEU A 342 -11.02 -5.22 3.19
C LEU A 342 -9.55 -4.81 3.26
N LYS A 343 -8.68 -5.74 2.88
CA LYS A 343 -7.25 -5.49 2.74
C LYS A 343 -6.98 -4.51 1.58
N PRO A 344 -6.18 -3.44 1.80
CA PRO A 344 -6.11 -2.31 0.88
C PRO A 344 -5.16 -2.50 -0.30
#